data_AF-A0A7J5WDA7-F1
#
_entry.id   AF-A0A7J5WDA7-F1
#
_cell.length_a   1.000
_cell.length_b   1.000
_cell.length_c   1.000
_cell.angle_alpha   90.00
_cell.angle_beta   90.00
_cell.angle_gamma   90.00
#
_symmetry.space_group_name_H-M   'P 1'
#
loop_
_entity.id
_entity.type
_entity.pdbx_description
1 polymer ?
#
loop_
_entity_poly.entity_id
_entity_poly.type
_entity_poly.pdbx_seq_one_letter_code
_entity_poly.pdbx_strand_id
1 'polypeptide(L)' 'MEVSGLVAAKEGYCVKCKAKREIKEAKDIVMKNGRPATQGLCPECGTKIFKIGG' A
#
# COMPACT_ATOMS: atom_id res chain seq x y z
N MET A 1 -1.35 21.01 18.98
CA MET A 1 -0.92 19.70 19.47
C MET A 1 -2.21 18.98 19.81
N GLU A 2 -2.69 18.04 19.01
CA GLU A 2 -2.17 16.68 18.86
C GLU A 2 -2.19 16.27 17.38
N VAL A 3 -1.00 16.18 16.78
CA VAL A 3 -0.80 15.43 15.54
C VAL A 3 -0.89 13.97 15.93
N SER A 4 -2.11 13.43 15.99
CA SER A 4 -2.38 12.00 16.25
C SER A 4 -1.89 11.17 15.07
N GLY A 5 -0.57 11.05 15.02
CA GLY A 5 0.20 10.20 14.16
C GLY A 5 0.06 8.77 14.65
N LEU A 6 -0.76 8.01 13.93
CA LEU A 6 -0.54 6.59 13.76
C LEU A 6 -1.01 6.21 12.36
N VAL A 7 -0.44 6.87 11.34
CA VAL A 7 -0.52 6.35 9.98
C VAL A 7 0.37 5.13 9.97
N ALA A 8 -0.22 3.96 10.21
CA ALA A 8 0.42 2.67 10.04
C ALA A 8 0.89 2.56 8.59
N ALA A 9 2.13 2.98 8.34
CA ALA A 9 2.76 2.93 7.05
C ALA A 9 3.00 1.46 6.69
N LYS A 10 2.00 0.82 6.07
CA LYS A 10 2.17 -0.53 5.52
C LYS A 10 3.21 -0.43 4.39
N GLU A 11 4.36 -1.07 4.56
CA GLU A 11 5.39 -1.12 3.52
C GLU A 11 4.97 -2.06 2.38
N GLY A 12 5.09 -1.55 1.15
CA GLY A 12 4.75 -2.23 -0.09
C GLY A 12 5.89 -2.20 -1.09
N TYR A 13 5.98 -3.23 -1.90
CA TYR A 13 6.94 -3.26 -2.98
C TYR A 13 6.40 -2.49 -4.18
N CYS A 14 7.05 -1.38 -4.53
CA CYS A 14 6.70 -0.66 -5.74
C CYS A 14 7.41 -1.33 -6.93
N VAL A 15 6.64 -1.94 -7.84
CA VAL A 15 7.20 -2.58 -9.04
C VAL A 15 7.89 -1.59 -9.98
N LYS A 16 7.48 -0.32 -9.94
CA LYS A 16 8.05 0.74 -10.78
C LYS A 16 9.38 1.25 -10.23
N CYS A 17 9.47 1.43 -8.92
CA CYS A 17 10.72 1.79 -8.23
C CYS A 17 11.63 0.58 -7.96
N LYS A 18 11.12 -0.65 -8.11
CA LYS A 18 11.76 -1.93 -7.73
C LYS A 18 12.35 -1.91 -6.31
N ALA A 19 11.66 -1.22 -5.41
CA ALA A 19 12.08 -0.97 -4.04
C ALA A 19 10.90 -1.11 -3.09
N LYS A 20 11.20 -1.46 -1.84
CA LYS A 20 10.23 -1.41 -0.74
C LYS A 20 10.02 0.04 -0.35
N ARG A 21 8.77 0.50 -0.36
CA ARG A 21 8.36 1.86 -0.06
C ARG A 21 7.10 1.84 0.79
N GLU A 22 6.83 2.92 1.51
CA GLU A 22 5.59 3.06 2.26
C GLU A 22 4.39 3.11 1.30
N ILE A 23 3.33 2.35 1.60
CA ILE A 23 2.07 2.45 0.88
C ILE A 23 1.28 3.61 1.48
N LYS A 24 1.12 4.67 0.71
CA LYS A 24 0.21 5.76 1.00
C LYS A 24 -1.22 5.30 0.75
N GLU A 25 -2.14 5.64 1.64
CA GLU A 25 -3.54 5.19 1.54
C GLU A 25 -3.70 3.66 1.35
N ALA A 26 -3.04 2.89 2.23
CA ALA A 26 -3.22 1.44 2.24
C ALA A 26 -4.70 1.09 2.56
N LYS A 27 -5.34 0.37 1.64
CA LYS A 27 -6.73 -0.01 1.65
C LYS A 27 -6.84 -1.50 1.36
N ASP A 28 -7.38 -2.23 2.31
CA ASP A 28 -7.60 -3.66 2.15
C ASP A 28 -8.81 -3.86 1.20
N ILE A 29 -8.56 -4.51 0.07
CA ILE A 29 -9.54 -4.80 -0.97
C ILE A 29 -9.67 -6.31 -1.13
N VAL A 30 -10.88 -6.79 -1.42
CA VAL A 30 -11.10 -8.19 -1.81
C VAL A 30 -11.17 -8.23 -3.32
N MET A 31 -10.25 -8.97 -3.96
CA MET A 31 -10.29 -9.14 -5.41
C MET A 31 -11.52 -9.93 -5.82
N LYS A 32 -11.91 -9.82 -7.10
CA LYS A 32 -13.08 -10.52 -7.66
C LYS A 32 -12.99 -12.05 -7.56
N ASN A 33 -11.80 -12.59 -7.27
CA ASN A 33 -11.53 -14.01 -7.03
C ASN A 33 -11.61 -14.40 -5.53
N GLY A 34 -12.15 -13.53 -4.66
CA GLY A 34 -12.32 -13.77 -3.22
C GLY A 34 -11.04 -13.67 -2.38
N ARG A 35 -9.90 -13.33 -2.98
CA ARG A 35 -8.62 -13.21 -2.26
C ARG A 35 -8.45 -11.81 -1.66
N PRO A 36 -8.12 -11.70 -0.36
CA PRO A 36 -7.78 -10.42 0.25
C PRO A 36 -6.46 -9.91 -0.33
N ALA A 37 -6.42 -8.64 -0.67
CA ALA A 37 -5.23 -7.95 -1.14
C ALA A 37 -5.19 -6.56 -0.51
N THR A 38 -4.00 -6.03 -0.26
CA THR A 38 -3.87 -4.64 0.17
C THR A 38 -3.51 -3.79 -1.05
N GLN A 39 -4.35 -2.82 -1.39
CA GLN A 39 -4.06 -1.81 -2.41
C GLN A 39 -3.60 -0.52 -1.74
N GLY A 40 -2.73 0.26 -2.36
CA GLY A 40 -2.57 1.66 -2.03
C GLY A 40 -1.70 2.36 -3.07
N LEU A 41 -1.02 3.43 -2.69
CA LEU A 41 -0.32 4.33 -3.61
C LEU A 41 1.15 4.51 -3.22
N CYS A 42 2.03 4.56 -4.21
CA CYS A 42 3.44 4.88 -3.99
C CYS A 42 3.62 6.40 -3.80
N PRO A 43 4.24 6.88 -2.71
CA PRO A 43 4.47 8.31 -2.48
C PRO A 43 5.48 8.93 -3.45
N GLU A 44 6.38 8.12 -4.04
CA GLU A 44 7.42 8.63 -4.95
C GLU A 44 6.95 8.73 -6.40
N CYS A 45 6.30 7.69 -6.91
CA CYS A 45 5.91 7.63 -8.33
C CYS A 45 4.39 7.73 -8.56
N GLY A 46 3.58 7.82 -7.50
CA GLY A 46 2.12 7.87 -7.57
C GLY A 46 1.46 6.59 -8.10
N THR A 47 2.24 5.52 -8.35
CA THR A 47 1.71 4.28 -8.91
C THR A 47 0.98 3.48 -7.84
N LYS A 48 -0.15 2.86 -8.20
CA LYS A 48 -0.89 1.98 -7.30
C LYS A 48 -0.05 0.75 -6.97
N ILE A 49 0.23 0.54 -5.69
CA ILE A 49 0.91 -0.63 -5.15
C ILE A 49 -0.17 -1.64 -4.75
N PHE A 50 -0.07 -2.86 -5.25
CA PHE A 50 -0.91 -3.97 -4.85
C PHE A 50 -0.05 -5.02 -4.15
N LYS A 51 -0.28 -5.23 -2.86
CA LYS A 51 0.34 -6.29 -2.07
C LYS A 51 -0.66 -7.43 -1.97
N ILE A 52 -0.54 -8.38 -2.88
CA ILE A 52 -1.21 -9.68 -2.78
C ILE A 52 -0.26 -10.57 -2.00
N GLY A 53 -0.47 -10.68 -0.69
CA GLY A 53 0.17 -11.73 0.10
C GLY A 53 -0.56 -13.02 -0.21
N GLY A 54 0.10 -13.92 -0.93
CA GLY A 54 -0.34 -15.32 -1.02
C GLY A 54 -0.18 -16.01 0.33
#